data_AF-A0A934ZYB1-F1
#
_entry.id   AF-A0A934ZYB1-F1
#
_cell.length_a   1.000
_cell.length_b   1.000
_cell.length_c   1.000
_cell.angle_alpha   90.00
_cell.angle_beta   90.00
_cell.angle_gamma   90.00
#
_symmetry.space_group_name_H-M   'P 1'
#
loop_
_entity.id
_entity.type
_entity.pdbx_description
1 polymer ?
#
loop_
_entity_poly.entity_id
_entity_poly.type
_entity_poly.pdbx_seq_one_letter_code
_entity_poly.pdbx_strand_id
1 'polypeptide(L)'
;MQISARVLLLLVMTGAAACSTPPQGKTTLPPLMDFCGEAQMLIAKTTLQPQNIVLSAEEFGQSKATIRPLSTRQSNSYADAAQTQLTQISCKMKTADHLRTEYGTDAAVPEGLCADINRRTLAAVLDGYTPTQRRALRYAGGSRVVFDAEQVTSNGREWLAPYPLAWEGPDGQLHILAKAQRNDWLDQRYVDADPKFRGTRYCHLIAPDYLRRILEGAVEVGTTPPPPLGPPIR
;
A
#
# COMPACT_ATOMS: atom_id res chain seq x y z
N MET A 1 -14.39 -28.03 -75.10
CA MET A 1 -13.72 -26.92 -74.37
C MET A 1 -13.70 -27.28 -72.90
N GLN A 2 -12.50 -27.62 -72.38
CA GLN A 2 -12.25 -27.98 -70.98
C GLN A 2 -12.09 -26.70 -70.15
N ILE A 3 -12.71 -26.63 -68.97
CA ILE A 3 -12.45 -25.59 -67.97
C ILE A 3 -11.89 -26.29 -66.73
N SER A 4 -10.60 -26.06 -66.50
CA SER A 4 -9.82 -26.62 -65.39
C SER A 4 -10.23 -26.01 -64.04
N ALA A 5 -10.51 -26.87 -63.06
CA ALA A 5 -10.64 -26.50 -61.66
C ALA A 5 -9.24 -26.18 -61.07
N ARG A 6 -9.09 -25.00 -60.47
CA ARG A 6 -7.94 -24.66 -59.61
C ARG A 6 -8.41 -24.66 -58.16
N VAL A 7 -8.01 -25.69 -57.42
CA VAL A 7 -8.15 -25.75 -55.95
C VAL A 7 -7.00 -24.93 -55.36
N LEU A 8 -7.33 -23.86 -54.64
CA LEU A 8 -6.37 -23.04 -53.89
C LEU A 8 -6.30 -23.57 -52.45
N LEU A 9 -5.18 -24.20 -52.10
CA LEU A 9 -4.92 -24.72 -50.76
C LEU A 9 -4.39 -23.56 -49.88
N LEU A 10 -5.20 -23.06 -48.94
CA LEU A 10 -4.74 -22.12 -47.91
C LEU A 10 -4.07 -22.89 -46.76
N LEU A 11 -2.76 -22.70 -46.59
CA LEU A 11 -2.06 -23.07 -45.36
C LEU A 11 -2.37 -22.03 -44.27
N VAL A 12 -3.02 -22.48 -43.19
CA VAL A 12 -3.18 -21.71 -41.96
C VAL A 12 -1.92 -21.95 -41.10
N MET A 13 -1.04 -20.97 -41.01
CA MET A 13 0.07 -20.97 -40.06
C MET A 13 -0.45 -20.56 -38.67
N THR A 14 -0.60 -21.53 -37.77
CA THR A 14 -0.88 -21.28 -36.34
C THR A 14 0.37 -20.77 -35.65
N GLY A 15 0.52 -19.45 -35.55
CA GLY A 15 1.55 -18.81 -34.72
C GLY A 15 1.22 -18.98 -33.25
N ALA A 16 1.97 -19.83 -32.54
CA ALA A 16 1.94 -19.88 -31.08
C ALA A 16 2.55 -18.59 -30.51
N ALA A 17 1.69 -17.66 -30.09
CA ALA A 17 2.12 -16.51 -29.30
C ALA A 17 2.58 -16.99 -27.92
N ALA A 18 3.90 -17.14 -27.75
CA ALA A 18 4.49 -17.39 -26.45
C ALA A 18 4.31 -16.12 -25.60
N CYS A 19 3.29 -16.13 -24.73
CA CYS A 19 3.18 -15.15 -23.65
C CYS A 19 4.43 -15.25 -22.78
N SER A 20 5.35 -14.32 -22.99
CA SER A 20 6.56 -14.18 -22.17
C SER A 20 6.13 -13.52 -20.86
N THR A 21 5.88 -14.32 -19.82
CA THR A 21 5.66 -13.77 -18.48
C THR A 21 6.97 -13.13 -18.01
N PRO A 22 7.00 -11.82 -17.68
CA PRO A 22 8.22 -11.19 -17.19
C PRO A 22 8.68 -11.92 -15.91
N PRO A 23 9.99 -12.14 -15.73
CA PRO A 23 10.50 -12.66 -14.47
C PRO A 23 10.10 -11.71 -13.34
N GLN A 24 9.24 -12.18 -12.44
CA GLN A 24 8.89 -11.47 -11.22
C GLN A 24 10.12 -11.55 -10.31
N GLY A 25 10.92 -10.48 -10.30
CA GLY A 25 12.01 -10.32 -9.33
C GLY A 25 11.46 -10.39 -7.90
N LYS A 26 12.27 -10.87 -6.96
CA LYS A 26 11.91 -10.90 -5.53
C LYS A 26 11.48 -9.51 -5.08
N THR A 27 10.31 -9.41 -4.46
CA THR A 27 9.87 -8.15 -3.85
C THR A 27 10.51 -8.06 -2.48
N THR A 28 11.51 -7.19 -2.32
CA THR A 28 12.16 -6.97 -1.02
C THR A 28 11.36 -5.94 -0.21
N LEU A 29 11.08 -6.23 1.05
CA LEU A 29 10.52 -5.25 1.98
C LEU A 29 11.59 -4.20 2.34
N PRO A 30 11.24 -2.91 2.38
CA PRO A 30 12.15 -1.92 2.88
C PRO A 30 12.44 -2.14 4.37
N PRO A 31 13.59 -1.67 4.90
CA PRO A 31 13.81 -1.60 6.34
C PRO A 31 12.63 -0.89 7.03
N LEU A 32 12.24 -1.36 8.22
CA LEU A 32 11.08 -0.80 8.92
C LEU A 32 11.19 0.72 9.11
N MET A 33 12.40 1.22 9.37
CA MET A 33 12.65 2.65 9.61
C MET A 33 12.54 3.51 8.34
N ASP A 34 12.52 2.91 7.16
CA ASP A 34 12.44 3.59 5.86
C ASP A 34 11.10 3.37 5.15
N PHE A 35 10.22 2.56 5.75
CA PHE A 35 9.01 2.04 5.12
C PHE A 35 8.13 3.12 4.49
N CYS A 36 7.85 4.22 5.20
CA CYS A 36 7.00 5.29 4.67
C CYS A 36 7.69 6.13 3.59
N GLY A 37 9.03 6.20 3.58
CA GLY A 37 9.77 6.85 2.50
C GLY A 37 9.66 6.07 1.19
N GLU A 38 9.80 4.76 1.28
CA GLU A 38 9.62 3.84 0.15
C GLU A 38 8.16 3.78 -0.31
N ALA A 39 7.19 3.84 0.62
CA ALA A 39 5.78 3.96 0.28
C ALA A 39 5.49 5.25 -0.52
N GLN A 40 6.10 6.39 -0.15
CA GLN A 40 6.00 7.65 -0.90
C GLN A 40 6.53 7.48 -2.32
N MET A 41 7.69 6.84 -2.47
CA MET A 41 8.31 6.59 -3.78
C MET A 41 7.45 5.69 -4.65
N LEU A 42 6.90 4.61 -4.09
CA LEU A 42 6.08 3.65 -4.80
C LEU A 42 4.71 4.21 -5.19
N ILE A 43 4.05 4.93 -4.28
CA ILE A 43 2.72 5.51 -4.52
C ILE A 43 2.82 6.64 -5.52
N ALA A 44 3.72 7.60 -5.32
CA ALA A 44 3.88 8.73 -6.22
C ALA A 44 4.72 8.38 -7.46
N LYS A 45 5.29 7.17 -7.51
CA LYS A 45 6.17 6.68 -8.58
C LYS A 45 7.27 7.71 -8.87
N THR A 46 7.88 8.20 -7.79
CA THR A 46 8.93 9.23 -7.79
C THR A 46 10.29 8.62 -7.50
N THR A 47 11.34 9.21 -8.05
CA THR A 47 12.73 8.90 -7.72
C THR A 47 13.27 9.81 -6.60
N LEU A 48 12.50 10.84 -6.20
CA LEU A 48 12.85 11.69 -5.07
C LEU A 48 12.95 10.84 -3.80
N GLN A 49 14.03 11.03 -3.06
CA GLN A 49 14.31 10.30 -1.82
C GLN A 49 13.81 11.13 -0.62
N PRO A 50 12.62 10.84 -0.07
CA PRO A 50 12.16 11.51 1.14
C PRO A 50 13.03 11.12 2.34
N GLN A 51 13.30 12.07 3.23
CA GLN A 51 13.75 11.73 4.58
C GLN A 51 12.57 11.12 5.36
N ASN A 52 12.67 9.86 5.78
CA ASN A 52 11.66 9.27 6.66
C ASN A 52 11.94 9.61 8.12
N ILE A 53 10.92 10.08 8.83
CA ILE A 53 11.02 10.41 10.25
C ILE A 53 10.01 9.57 11.02
N VAL A 54 10.51 8.66 11.87
CA VAL A 54 9.71 7.82 12.75
C VAL A 54 9.40 8.59 14.04
N LEU A 55 8.13 8.62 14.42
CA LEU A 55 7.62 9.39 15.55
C LEU A 55 6.78 8.51 16.48
N SER A 56 6.68 8.91 17.75
CA SER A 56 5.67 8.38 18.65
C SER A 56 4.25 8.63 18.11
N ALA A 57 3.25 7.88 18.58
CA ALA A 57 1.87 8.05 18.13
C ALA A 57 1.33 9.47 18.39
N GLU A 58 1.73 10.08 19.51
CA GLU A 58 1.33 11.45 19.88
C GLU A 58 1.95 12.50 18.95
N GLU A 59 3.28 12.49 18.82
CA GLU A 59 4.01 13.40 17.91
C GLU A 59 3.53 13.22 16.48
N PHE A 60 3.30 11.96 16.07
CA PHE A 60 2.79 11.64 14.76
C PHE A 60 1.44 12.29 14.50
N GLY A 61 0.48 12.21 15.43
CA GLY A 61 -0.84 12.82 15.31
C GLY A 61 -0.77 14.31 14.95
N GLN A 62 0.15 15.04 15.58
CA GLN A 62 0.34 16.47 15.41
C GLN A 62 1.25 16.83 14.22
N SER A 63 2.07 15.89 13.74
CA SER A 63 3.02 16.11 12.65
C SER A 63 2.40 16.14 11.25
N LYS A 64 3.19 16.62 10.28
CA LYS A 64 2.88 16.62 8.85
C LYS A 64 4.13 16.31 8.04
N ALA A 65 3.96 15.68 6.87
CA ALA A 65 5.01 15.56 5.86
C ALA A 65 5.43 16.96 5.36
N THR A 66 6.71 17.15 5.03
CA THR A 66 7.20 18.41 4.43
C THR A 66 7.55 18.19 2.97
N ILE A 67 7.40 19.23 2.17
CA ILE A 67 7.70 19.18 0.74
C ILE A 67 9.12 19.66 0.43
N ARG A 68 9.68 20.59 1.21
CA ARG A 68 11.07 21.07 1.07
C ARG A 68 11.71 21.28 2.46
N PRO A 69 12.74 20.49 2.84
CA PRO A 69 13.13 19.24 2.19
C PRO A 69 11.97 18.23 2.19
N LEU A 70 11.94 17.34 1.20
CA LEU A 70 10.92 16.29 1.12
C LEU A 70 11.11 15.32 2.29
N SER A 71 10.07 15.13 3.10
CA SER A 71 10.11 14.18 4.20
C SER A 71 8.77 13.53 4.48
N THR A 72 8.79 12.27 4.87
CA THR A 72 7.63 11.49 5.32
C THR A 72 7.61 11.39 6.84
N ARG A 73 6.43 11.14 7.41
CA ARG A 73 6.29 10.78 8.83
C ARG A 73 5.81 9.35 8.92
N GLN A 74 6.35 8.62 9.87
CA GLN A 74 5.95 7.26 10.17
C GLN A 74 5.58 7.13 11.63
N SER A 75 4.54 6.36 11.92
CA SER A 75 4.27 5.84 13.25
C SER A 75 3.85 4.39 13.18
N ASN A 76 4.24 3.65 14.20
CA ASN A 76 4.07 2.21 14.29
C ASN A 76 3.06 1.91 15.40
N SER A 77 2.04 1.11 15.09
CA SER A 77 1.06 0.65 16.07
C SER A 77 1.36 -0.80 16.45
N TYR A 78 1.22 -1.11 17.74
CA TYR A 78 1.55 -2.41 18.30
C TYR A 78 0.33 -3.02 19.00
N ALA A 79 0.23 -4.35 18.99
CA ALA A 79 -0.80 -5.09 19.73
C ALA A 79 -0.50 -5.18 21.23
N ASP A 80 0.74 -4.94 21.64
CA ASP A 80 1.23 -5.09 23.00
C ASP A 80 1.90 -3.81 23.52
N ALA A 81 1.82 -3.61 24.85
CA ALA A 81 2.42 -2.45 25.51
C ALA A 81 3.96 -2.44 25.44
N ALA A 82 4.59 -3.61 25.29
CA ALA A 82 6.04 -3.74 25.14
C ALA A 82 6.54 -3.38 23.73
N GLN A 83 5.64 -3.03 22.80
CA GLN A 83 5.95 -2.64 21.43
C GLN A 83 6.75 -3.71 20.65
N THR A 84 6.43 -4.98 20.87
CA THR A 84 7.08 -6.11 20.18
C THR A 84 6.23 -6.70 19.05
N GLN A 85 4.92 -6.47 19.08
CA GLN A 85 3.96 -7.01 18.13
C GLN A 85 3.41 -5.90 17.22
N LEU A 86 4.24 -5.43 16.29
CA LEU A 86 3.85 -4.43 15.29
C LEU A 86 2.66 -4.94 14.47
N THR A 87 1.60 -4.13 14.31
CA THR A 87 0.38 -4.46 13.54
C THR A 87 0.17 -3.55 12.34
N GLN A 88 0.40 -2.25 12.52
CA GLN A 88 0.13 -1.23 11.51
C GLN A 88 1.31 -0.26 11.38
N ILE A 89 1.58 0.16 10.15
CA ILE A 89 2.48 1.27 9.84
C ILE A 89 1.65 2.40 9.26
N SER A 90 1.80 3.60 9.82
CA SER A 90 1.03 4.78 9.43
C SER A 90 1.95 5.81 8.80
N CYS A 91 1.68 6.17 7.56
CA CYS A 91 2.53 7.04 6.75
C CYS A 91 1.83 8.36 6.47
N LYS A 92 2.51 9.48 6.73
CA LYS A 92 2.14 10.80 6.19
C LYS A 92 3.12 11.17 5.08
N MET A 93 2.61 11.39 3.88
CA MET A 93 3.36 11.62 2.64
C MET A 93 2.77 12.82 1.86
N LYS A 94 3.40 13.15 0.73
CA LYS A 94 2.97 14.19 -0.21
C LYS A 94 2.38 13.57 -1.47
N THR A 95 1.37 14.23 -2.02
CA THR A 95 0.74 13.81 -3.27
C THR A 95 1.66 14.07 -4.47
N ALA A 96 1.55 13.25 -5.52
CA ALA A 96 2.36 13.38 -6.73
C ALA A 96 2.17 14.73 -7.44
N ASP A 97 0.97 15.33 -7.39
CA ASP A 97 0.75 16.66 -7.96
C ASP A 97 1.47 17.76 -7.17
N HIS A 98 1.60 17.63 -5.85
CA HIS A 98 2.44 18.49 -5.03
C HIS A 98 3.91 18.29 -5.39
N LEU A 99 4.37 17.04 -5.50
CA LEU A 99 5.73 16.74 -5.93
C LEU A 99 6.04 17.36 -7.29
N ARG A 100 5.15 17.23 -8.28
CA ARG A 100 5.35 17.84 -9.61
C ARG A 100 5.40 19.36 -9.57
N THR A 101 4.53 19.97 -8.76
CA THR A 101 4.49 21.43 -8.64
C THR A 101 5.79 21.97 -8.07
N GLU A 102 6.35 21.29 -7.08
CA GLU A 102 7.56 21.74 -6.40
C GLU A 102 8.82 21.32 -7.13
N TYR A 103 8.92 20.08 -7.60
CA TYR A 103 10.16 19.48 -8.13
C TYR A 103 10.19 19.37 -9.67
N GLY A 104 9.16 19.83 -10.37
CA GLY A 104 9.05 19.77 -11.83
C GLY A 104 8.13 18.65 -12.32
N THR A 105 7.61 18.78 -13.54
CA THR A 105 6.55 17.92 -14.10
C THR A 105 6.90 16.43 -14.12
N ASP A 106 8.18 16.10 -14.19
CA ASP A 106 8.66 14.71 -14.28
C ASP A 106 9.00 14.11 -12.91
N ALA A 107 8.85 14.89 -11.83
CA ALA A 107 9.21 14.45 -10.48
C ALA A 107 8.34 13.30 -9.96
N ALA A 108 7.11 13.16 -10.45
CA ALA A 108 6.18 12.11 -10.05
C ALA A 108 5.09 11.92 -11.11
N VAL A 109 4.58 10.71 -11.28
CA VAL A 109 3.49 10.41 -12.24
C VAL A 109 2.16 10.16 -11.50
N PRO A 110 1.04 9.85 -12.18
CA PRO A 110 -0.22 9.57 -11.50
C PRO A 110 -0.10 8.46 -10.44
N GLU A 111 -0.62 8.75 -9.25
CA GLU A 111 -0.42 7.96 -8.03
C GLU A 111 -1.06 6.57 -8.07
N GLY A 112 -0.48 5.64 -7.29
CA GLY A 112 -1.09 4.38 -6.91
C GLY A 112 -1.95 4.46 -5.64
N LEU A 113 -2.49 3.31 -5.23
CA LEU A 113 -3.32 3.19 -4.02
C LEU A 113 -2.48 2.78 -2.80
N CYS A 114 -2.92 3.15 -1.59
CA CYS A 114 -2.37 2.60 -0.35
C CYS A 114 -2.56 1.06 -0.32
N ALA A 115 -3.68 0.56 -0.88
CA ALA A 115 -3.93 -0.87 -1.03
C ALA A 115 -2.87 -1.59 -1.89
N ASP A 116 -2.24 -0.92 -2.86
CA ASP A 116 -1.17 -1.51 -3.66
C ASP A 116 0.11 -1.73 -2.84
N ILE A 117 0.33 -0.93 -1.79
CA ILE A 117 1.41 -1.18 -0.84
C ILE A 117 1.11 -2.44 -0.02
N ASN A 118 -0.12 -2.63 0.47
CA ASN A 118 -0.50 -3.86 1.16
C ASN A 118 -0.34 -5.11 0.25
N ARG A 119 -0.67 -5.01 -1.05
CA ARG A 119 -0.43 -6.08 -2.04
C ARG A 119 1.06 -6.43 -2.17
N ARG A 120 1.91 -5.40 -2.27
CA ARG A 120 3.36 -5.57 -2.31
C ARG A 120 3.89 -6.18 -1.03
N THR A 121 3.35 -5.78 0.13
CA THR A 121 3.68 -6.37 1.43
C THR A 121 3.38 -7.87 1.44
N LEU A 122 2.20 -8.30 0.96
CA LEU A 122 1.88 -9.73 0.84
C LEU A 122 2.86 -10.46 -0.07
N ALA A 123 3.13 -9.92 -1.27
CA ALA A 123 4.06 -10.54 -2.21
C ALA A 123 5.45 -10.74 -1.57
N ALA A 124 5.95 -9.71 -0.90
CA ALA A 124 7.25 -9.75 -0.24
C ALA A 124 7.29 -10.72 0.96
N VAL A 125 6.22 -10.78 1.77
CA VAL A 125 6.09 -11.77 2.85
C VAL A 125 6.09 -13.18 2.29
N LEU A 126 5.32 -13.44 1.23
CA LEU A 126 5.26 -14.76 0.59
C LEU A 126 6.61 -15.15 -0.02
N ASP A 127 7.38 -14.20 -0.57
CA ASP A 127 8.73 -14.42 -1.11
C ASP A 127 9.74 -14.94 -0.06
N GLY A 128 9.45 -14.76 1.23
CA GLY A 128 10.19 -15.36 2.34
C GLY A 128 9.97 -16.86 2.53
N TYR A 129 8.97 -17.45 1.86
CA TYR A 129 8.60 -18.87 2.02
C TYR A 129 8.86 -19.68 0.75
N THR A 130 9.33 -20.91 0.94
CA THR A 130 9.35 -21.93 -0.11
C THR A 130 7.94 -22.33 -0.53
N PRO A 131 7.75 -22.90 -1.74
CA PRO A 131 6.43 -23.38 -2.17
C PRO A 131 5.78 -24.37 -1.19
N THR A 132 6.57 -25.22 -0.53
CA THR A 132 6.07 -26.17 0.48
C THR A 132 5.60 -25.47 1.74
N GLN A 133 6.36 -24.49 2.24
CA GLN A 133 5.93 -23.69 3.39
C GLN A 133 4.66 -22.88 3.08
N ARG A 134 4.57 -22.28 1.88
CA ARG A 134 3.37 -21.52 1.48
C ARG A 134 2.08 -22.35 1.55
N ARG A 135 2.12 -23.64 1.19
CA ARG A 135 0.96 -24.54 1.27
C ARG A 135 0.47 -24.81 2.69
N ALA A 136 1.34 -24.62 3.69
CA ALA A 136 1.00 -24.81 5.10
C ALA A 136 0.42 -23.54 5.76
N LEU A 137 0.52 -22.38 5.10
CA LEU A 137 -0.02 -21.13 5.61
C LEU A 137 -1.56 -21.11 5.54
N ARG A 138 -2.20 -20.39 6.46
CA ARG A 138 -3.62 -20.02 6.40
C ARG A 138 -3.94 -19.30 5.09
N TYR A 139 -5.24 -19.21 4.79
CA TYR A 139 -5.75 -18.52 3.60
C TYR A 139 -5.12 -19.03 2.29
N ALA A 140 -4.91 -20.35 2.23
CA ALA A 140 -4.39 -21.06 1.07
C ALA A 140 -3.09 -20.44 0.52
N GLY A 141 -2.11 -20.19 1.39
CA GLY A 141 -0.82 -19.64 0.98
C GLY A 141 -0.88 -18.22 0.44
N GLY A 142 -1.86 -17.42 0.90
CA GLY A 142 -2.08 -16.06 0.45
C GLY A 142 -3.05 -15.90 -0.73
N SER A 143 -3.48 -17.00 -1.36
CA SER A 143 -4.41 -16.94 -2.51
C SER A 143 -5.85 -16.57 -2.11
N ARG A 144 -6.20 -16.70 -0.83
CA ARG A 144 -7.48 -16.26 -0.25
C ARG A 144 -7.34 -14.96 0.56
N VAL A 145 -6.42 -14.09 0.13
CA VAL A 145 -6.26 -12.74 0.67
C VAL A 145 -6.88 -11.75 -0.29
N VAL A 146 -7.86 -11.00 0.19
CA VAL A 146 -8.59 -9.96 -0.54
C VAL A 146 -8.11 -8.60 -0.05
N PHE A 147 -7.82 -7.70 -1.00
CA PHE A 147 -7.51 -6.30 -0.71
C PHE A 147 -8.73 -5.46 -1.07
N ASP A 148 -9.43 -4.99 -0.06
CA ASP A 148 -10.61 -4.15 -0.24
C ASP A 148 -10.24 -2.78 -0.81
N ALA A 149 -11.24 -2.10 -1.39
CA ALA A 149 -11.08 -0.73 -1.85
C ALA A 149 -10.67 0.18 -0.69
N GLU A 150 -9.70 1.08 -0.91
CA GLU A 150 -9.23 1.95 0.18
C GLU A 150 -10.34 2.90 0.65
N GLN A 151 -10.50 3.03 1.96
CA GLN A 151 -11.38 4.03 2.55
C GLN A 151 -10.66 5.39 2.50
N VAL A 152 -11.16 6.31 1.67
CA VAL A 152 -10.53 7.63 1.48
C VAL A 152 -11.32 8.72 2.22
N THR A 153 -10.62 9.54 3.00
CA THR A 153 -11.17 10.76 3.61
C THR A 153 -10.25 11.96 3.33
N SER A 154 -10.78 13.18 3.47
CA SER A 154 -10.00 14.42 3.52
C SER A 154 -9.76 14.93 4.94
N ASN A 155 -10.37 14.27 5.94
CA ASN A 155 -10.39 14.68 7.32
C ASN A 155 -9.39 13.88 8.17
N GLY A 156 -8.49 14.59 8.85
CA GLY A 156 -7.47 13.95 9.69
C GLY A 156 -8.00 13.22 10.92
N ARG A 157 -9.08 13.72 11.54
CA ARG A 157 -9.72 13.06 12.68
C ARG A 157 -10.38 11.75 12.25
N GLU A 158 -11.09 11.77 11.13
CA GLU A 158 -11.68 10.56 10.55
C GLU A 158 -10.59 9.58 10.15
N TRP A 159 -9.49 10.04 9.54
CA TRP A 159 -8.37 9.19 9.15
C TRP A 159 -7.76 8.46 10.35
N LEU A 160 -7.47 9.17 11.45
CA LEU A 160 -6.88 8.62 12.68
C LEU A 160 -7.84 7.73 13.50
N ALA A 161 -9.14 7.76 13.20
CA ALA A 161 -10.12 6.96 13.93
C ALA A 161 -9.89 5.45 13.71
N PRO A 162 -10.11 4.60 14.73
CA PRO A 162 -9.98 3.15 14.60
C PRO A 162 -10.80 2.58 13.44
N TYR A 163 -10.27 1.55 12.79
CA TYR A 163 -10.93 0.83 11.70
C TYR A 163 -10.40 -0.62 11.64
N PRO A 164 -11.14 -1.56 11.02
CA PRO A 164 -10.70 -2.94 10.87
C PRO A 164 -9.64 -3.03 9.77
N LEU A 165 -8.36 -2.98 10.15
CA LEU A 165 -7.23 -3.13 9.21
C LEU A 165 -7.25 -4.50 8.49
N ALA A 166 -7.58 -5.56 9.22
CA ALA A 166 -7.72 -6.91 8.69
C ALA A 166 -8.78 -7.71 9.45
N TRP A 167 -9.55 -8.52 8.73
CA TRP A 167 -10.58 -9.42 9.30
C TRP A 167 -10.77 -10.66 8.43
N GLU A 168 -11.34 -11.71 9.02
CA GLU A 168 -11.80 -12.88 8.27
C GLU A 168 -13.25 -12.63 7.86
N GLY A 169 -13.52 -12.67 6.55
CA GLY A 169 -14.86 -12.50 6.00
C GLY A 169 -15.72 -13.75 6.23
N PRO A 170 -17.05 -13.64 6.05
CA PRO A 170 -17.97 -14.79 6.14
C PRO A 170 -17.69 -15.87 5.06
N ASP A 171 -16.93 -15.53 4.03
CA ASP A 171 -16.43 -16.42 2.98
C ASP A 171 -15.15 -17.17 3.38
N GLY A 172 -14.63 -16.92 4.59
CA GLY A 172 -13.38 -17.46 5.11
C GLY A 172 -12.14 -16.93 4.38
N GLN A 173 -12.22 -15.74 3.77
CA GLN A 173 -11.08 -15.05 3.16
C GLN A 173 -10.51 -14.02 4.14
N LEU A 174 -9.20 -13.78 4.07
CA LEU A 174 -8.57 -12.69 4.80
C LEU A 174 -8.80 -11.40 4.01
N HIS A 175 -9.50 -10.46 4.60
CA HIS A 175 -9.66 -9.12 4.07
C HIS A 175 -8.63 -8.17 4.68
N ILE A 176 -8.03 -7.33 3.85
CA ILE A 176 -7.09 -6.28 4.26
C ILE A 176 -7.57 -4.96 3.67
N LEU A 177 -7.88 -4.01 4.55
CA LEU A 177 -8.32 -2.67 4.18
C LEU A 177 -7.18 -1.67 4.40
N ALA A 178 -6.95 -0.82 3.40
CA ALA A 178 -6.16 0.39 3.59
C ALA A 178 -7.08 1.57 3.89
N LYS A 179 -6.71 2.41 4.86
CA LYS A 179 -7.38 3.69 5.11
C LYS A 179 -6.47 4.83 4.70
N ALA A 180 -6.97 5.69 3.82
CA ALA A 180 -6.23 6.75 3.19
C ALA A 180 -6.77 8.14 3.55
N GLN A 181 -5.89 9.10 3.74
CA GLN A 181 -6.25 10.51 3.64
C GLN A 181 -5.69 11.10 2.35
N ARG A 182 -6.49 11.84 1.61
CA ARG A 182 -6.05 12.49 0.37
C ARG A 182 -6.63 13.89 0.20
N ASN A 183 -5.75 14.87 0.22
CA ASN A 183 -6.06 16.26 -0.10
C ASN A 183 -5.10 16.69 -1.22
N ASP A 184 -5.55 16.65 -2.47
CA ASP A 184 -4.70 16.97 -3.62
C ASP A 184 -4.26 18.44 -3.60
N TRP A 185 -3.04 18.71 -4.08
CA TRP A 185 -2.44 20.04 -4.03
C TRP A 185 -3.13 21.03 -4.96
N LEU A 186 -3.50 20.56 -6.16
CA LEU A 186 -4.11 21.35 -7.23
C LEU A 186 -5.64 21.32 -7.20
N ASP A 187 -6.25 20.61 -6.25
CA ASP A 187 -7.70 20.56 -6.11
C ASP A 187 -8.24 21.91 -5.59
N GLN A 188 -9.12 22.51 -6.39
CA GLN A 188 -9.69 23.82 -6.14
C GLN A 188 -10.50 23.89 -4.84
N ARG A 189 -11.02 22.75 -4.36
CA ARG A 189 -11.73 22.68 -3.07
C ARG A 189 -10.85 23.07 -1.88
N TYR A 190 -9.53 22.98 -2.04
CA TYR A 190 -8.56 23.28 -0.98
C TYR A 190 -7.72 24.53 -1.26
N VAL A 191 -8.07 25.37 -2.24
CA VAL A 191 -7.25 26.53 -2.63
C VAL A 191 -6.99 27.48 -1.46
N ASP A 192 -8.00 27.72 -0.62
CA ASP A 192 -7.94 28.61 0.55
C ASP A 192 -7.49 27.89 1.84
N ALA A 193 -7.27 26.58 1.79
CA ALA A 193 -6.77 25.84 2.94
C ALA A 193 -5.29 26.19 3.19
N ASP A 194 -4.88 26.24 4.47
CA ASP A 194 -3.47 26.39 4.82
C ASP A 194 -2.63 25.33 4.07
N PRO A 195 -1.53 25.72 3.37
CA PRO A 195 -0.71 24.84 2.56
C PRO A 195 -0.29 23.54 3.26
N LYS A 196 -0.16 23.53 4.58
CA LYS A 196 0.20 22.33 5.35
C LYS A 196 -0.87 21.23 5.31
N PHE A 197 -2.13 21.57 5.00
CA PHE A 197 -3.23 20.60 4.84
C PHE A 197 -3.47 20.17 3.40
N ARG A 198 -2.75 20.76 2.45
CA ARG A 198 -2.85 20.49 1.01
C ARG A 198 -1.72 19.57 0.54
N GLY A 199 -1.97 18.87 -0.55
CA GLY A 199 -1.06 17.91 -1.16
C GLY A 199 -0.61 16.83 -0.18
N THR A 200 -1.54 16.29 0.60
CA THR A 200 -1.29 15.27 1.63
C THR A 200 -1.82 13.92 1.19
N ARG A 201 -0.96 12.89 1.23
CA ARG A 201 -1.33 11.49 0.96
C ARG A 201 -0.94 10.65 2.15
N TYR A 202 -1.90 10.24 2.97
CA TYR A 202 -1.62 9.47 4.18
C TYR A 202 -2.20 8.06 4.04
N CYS A 203 -1.51 7.06 4.58
CA CYS A 203 -1.92 5.66 4.52
C CYS A 203 -1.78 4.99 5.88
N HIS A 204 -2.77 4.20 6.27
CA HIS A 204 -2.62 3.13 7.26
C HIS A 204 -2.42 1.80 6.51
N LEU A 205 -1.31 1.12 6.81
CA LEU A 205 -0.81 -0.02 6.05
C LEU A 205 -0.54 -1.20 6.99
N ILE A 206 -0.76 -2.41 6.48
CA ILE A 206 -0.50 -3.62 7.26
C ILE A 206 1.01 -3.80 7.45
N ALA A 207 1.44 -4.05 8.68
CA ALA A 207 2.83 -4.34 8.95
C ALA A 207 3.21 -5.73 8.37
N PRO A 208 4.36 -5.87 7.70
CA PRO A 208 4.74 -7.15 7.12
C PRO A 208 4.83 -8.30 8.13
N ASP A 209 5.38 -8.02 9.31
CA ASP A 209 5.48 -8.99 10.40
C ASP A 209 4.11 -9.44 10.93
N TYR A 210 3.13 -8.53 10.96
CA TYR A 210 1.77 -8.87 11.34
C TYR A 210 1.10 -9.78 10.32
N LEU A 211 1.22 -9.43 9.03
CA LEU A 211 0.69 -10.26 7.95
C LEU A 211 1.32 -11.66 7.97
N ARG A 212 2.62 -11.74 8.23
CA ARG A 212 3.34 -13.00 8.42
C ARG A 212 2.71 -13.84 9.54
N ARG A 213 2.53 -13.27 10.73
CA ARG A 213 1.89 -13.96 11.87
C ARG A 213 0.45 -14.38 11.58
N ILE A 214 -0.32 -13.57 10.85
CA ILE A 214 -1.69 -13.93 10.42
C ILE A 214 -1.67 -15.17 9.51
N LEU A 215 -0.80 -15.17 8.49
CA LEU A 215 -0.67 -16.27 7.55
C LEU A 215 -0.15 -17.54 8.23
N GLU A 216 0.70 -17.42 9.24
CA GLU A 216 1.19 -18.53 10.08
C GLU A 216 0.13 -19.04 11.08
N GLY A 217 -0.98 -18.32 11.27
CA GLY A 217 -1.99 -18.64 12.28
C GLY A 217 -1.55 -18.35 13.72
N ALA A 218 -0.51 -17.54 13.91
CA ALA A 218 0.00 -17.15 15.22
C ALA A 218 -0.84 -16.05 15.90
N VAL A 219 -1.70 -15.37 15.14
CA VAL A 219 -2.62 -14.33 15.63
C VAL A 219 -3.97 -14.41 14.91
N GLU A 220 -5.05 -14.13 15.64
CA GLU A 220 -6.40 -14.00 15.07
C GLU A 220 -6.69 -12.54 14.68
N VAL A 221 -7.28 -12.36 13.50
CA VAL A 221 -7.68 -11.04 12.98
C VAL A 221 -8.97 -10.54 13.61
N GLY A 222 -9.21 -9.23 13.59
CA GLY A 222 -10.45 -8.62 14.12
C GLY A 222 -10.56 -8.56 15.65
N THR A 223 -9.58 -9.06 16.41
CA THR A 223 -9.64 -9.12 17.88
C THR A 223 -9.17 -7.83 18.58
N THR A 224 -8.42 -6.96 17.90
CA THR A 224 -8.03 -5.64 18.43
C THR A 224 -7.80 -4.65 17.27
N PRO A 225 -8.57 -3.55 17.15
CA PRO A 225 -8.20 -2.48 16.23
C PRO A 225 -6.88 -1.84 16.68
N PRO A 226 -6.02 -1.35 15.77
CA PRO A 226 -4.82 -0.62 16.15
C PRO A 226 -5.18 0.53 17.12
N PRO A 227 -4.38 0.77 18.18
CA PRO A 227 -4.65 1.86 19.11
C PRO A 227 -4.75 3.20 18.35
N PRO A 228 -5.61 4.13 18.80
CA PRO A 228 -5.76 5.42 18.15
C PRO A 228 -4.42 6.16 18.10
N LEU A 229 -4.17 6.83 16.98
CA LEU A 229 -2.98 7.66 16.80
C LEU A 229 -3.31 9.11 17.15
N GLY A 230 -2.55 9.70 18.06
CA GLY A 230 -2.76 11.07 18.55
C GLY A 230 -3.57 11.14 19.85
N PRO A 231 -3.80 12.36 20.37
CA PRO A 231 -4.55 12.56 21.62
C PRO A 231 -6.00 12.07 21.48
N PRO A 232 -6.68 11.70 22.59
CA PRO A 232 -8.07 11.26 22.54
C PRO A 232 -8.94 12.29 21.83
N ILE A 233 -9.77 11.82 20.91
CA ILE A 233 -10.71 12.65 20.17
C ILE A 233 -11.72 13.21 21.18
N ARG A 234 -11.58 14.49 21.53
CA ARG A 234 -12.61 15.25 22.24
C ARG A 234 -13.73 15.70 21.30
#